data_AF-X1HPW1-F1
#
_entry.id   AF-X1HPW1-F1
#
_cell.length_a   1.000
_cell.length_b   1.000
_cell.length_c   1.000
_cell.angle_alpha   90.00
_cell.angle_beta   90.00
_cell.angle_gamma   90.00
#
_symmetry.space_group_name_H-M   'P 1'
#
loop_
_entity.id
_entity.type
_entity.pdbx_description
1 polymer ?
#
loop_
_entity_poly.entity_id
_entity_poly.type
_entity_poly.pdbx_seq_one_letter_code
_entity_poly.pdbx_strand_id
1 'polypeptide(L)' 'DLSHATRYDKLVESLGGYGELVEKPEEIRPALERAFASGLPACLNVVTSSEVFYGARSYKAYEAK' A
#
# COMPACT_ATOMS: atom_id res chain seq x y z
N ASP A 1 -10.24 -13.80 -7.29
CA ASP A 1 -10.91 -12.60 -6.77
C ASP A 1 -9.82 -11.71 -6.17
N LEU A 2 -9.58 -10.55 -6.77
CA LEU A 2 -8.58 -9.56 -6.35
C LEU A 2 -9.28 -8.20 -6.24
N SER A 3 -10.45 -8.17 -5.59
CA SER A 3 -11.22 -6.95 -5.43
C SER A 3 -10.40 -5.88 -4.68
N HIS A 4 -10.67 -4.60 -4.96
CA HIS A 4 -10.02 -3.47 -4.29
C HIS A 4 -10.21 -3.48 -2.76
N ALA A 5 -11.22 -4.17 -2.25
CA ALA A 5 -11.48 -4.32 -0.82
C ALA A 5 -10.68 -5.46 -0.16
N THR A 6 -9.86 -6.20 -0.92
CA THR A 6 -9.10 -7.33 -0.39
C THR A 6 -8.08 -6.86 0.64
N ARG A 7 -8.18 -7.38 1.86
CA ARG A 7 -7.31 -7.05 3.00
C ARG A 7 -6.09 -7.96 3.05
N TYR A 8 -5.13 -7.74 2.14
CA TYR A 8 -3.88 -8.51 2.08
C TYR A 8 -3.05 -8.40 3.36
N ASP A 9 -3.10 -7.23 4.01
CA ASP A 9 -2.51 -7.00 5.32
C ASP A 9 -3.03 -8.01 6.37
N LYS A 10 -4.34 -8.27 6.39
CA LYS A 10 -4.95 -9.27 7.30
C LYS A 10 -4.58 -10.70 6.95
N LEU A 11 -4.39 -11.00 5.66
CA LEU A 11 -3.90 -12.31 5.25
C LEU A 11 -2.47 -12.53 5.78
N VAL A 12 -1.59 -11.54 5.67
CA VAL A 12 -0.21 -11.65 6.17
C VAL A 12 -0.14 -11.72 7.69
N GLU A 13 -0.97 -10.94 8.41
CA GLU A 13 -1.11 -11.09 9.87
C GLU A 13 -1.50 -12.52 10.26
N SER A 14 -2.45 -13.14 9.54
CA SER A 14 -2.90 -14.51 9.83
C SER A 14 -1.81 -15.57 9.63
N LEU A 15 -0.80 -15.26 8.83
CA LEU A 15 0.38 -16.11 8.58
C LEU A 15 1.55 -15.81 9.52
N GLY A 16 1.36 -14.90 10.49
CA GLY A 16 2.40 -14.51 11.45
C GLY A 16 3.35 -13.43 10.95
N GLY A 17 3.03 -12.75 9.85
CA GLY A 17 3.76 -11.58 9.35
C GLY A 17 3.20 -10.26 9.89
N TYR A 18 3.82 -9.16 9.47
CA TYR A 18 3.34 -7.80 9.73
C TYR A 18 2.39 -7.35 8.60
N GLY A 19 1.18 -6.94 8.95
CA GLY A 19 0.22 -6.36 8.01
C GLY A 19 -0.17 -4.95 8.42
N GLU A 20 -0.21 -4.02 7.46
CA GLU A 20 -0.75 -2.67 7.70
C GLU A 20 -1.50 -2.16 6.46
N LEU A 21 -2.65 -1.53 6.68
CA LEU A 21 -3.39 -0.81 5.65
C LEU A 21 -2.92 0.66 5.63
N VAL A 22 -2.59 1.17 4.45
CA VAL A 22 -2.17 2.55 4.22
C VAL A 22 -3.19 3.22 3.31
N GLU A 23 -3.87 4.24 3.83
CA GLU A 23 -4.96 4.92 3.09
C GLU A 23 -4.50 6.25 2.48
N LYS A 24 -3.44 6.85 3.05
CA LYS A 24 -2.95 8.17 2.63
C LYS A 24 -1.47 8.15 2.25
N PRO A 25 -1.03 8.94 1.25
CA PRO A 25 0.37 9.00 0.85
C PRO A 25 1.33 9.37 1.98
N GLU A 26 0.92 10.23 2.91
CA GLU A 26 1.77 10.70 4.03
C GLU A 26 2.08 9.59 5.04
N GLU A 27 1.30 8.50 5.02
CA GLU A 27 1.45 7.36 5.90
C GLU A 27 2.49 6.35 5.39
N ILE A 28 2.90 6.43 4.12
CA ILE A 28 3.82 5.45 3.50
C ILE A 28 5.15 5.38 4.25
N ARG A 29 5.78 6.53 4.52
CA ARG A 29 7.06 6.58 5.24
C ARG A 29 6.97 5.98 6.65
N PRO A 30 6.06 6.45 7.53
CA PRO A 30 5.96 5.88 8.88
C PRO A 30 5.49 4.41 8.88
N ALA A 31 4.70 3.96 7.90
CA ALA A 31 4.32 2.56 7.74
C ALA A 31 5.52 1.67 7.42
N LEU A 32 6.41 2.13 6.53
CA LEU A 32 7.66 1.43 6.22
C LEU A 32 8.56 1.34 7.46
N GLU A 33 8.69 2.43 8.22
CA GLU A 33 9.49 2.44 9.45
C GLU A 33 8.98 1.40 10.47
N ARG A 34 7.66 1.34 10.69
CA ARG A 34 7.04 0.31 11.55
C ARG A 34 7.23 -1.11 11.01
N ALA A 35 7.06 -1.31 9.70
CA ALA A 35 7.23 -2.60 9.06
C ALA A 35 8.67 -3.13 9.22
N PHE A 36 9.68 -2.28 9.01
CA PHE A 36 11.08 -2.66 9.25
C PHE A 36 11.36 -2.91 10.74
N ALA A 37 10.83 -2.08 11.64
CA ALA A 37 10.98 -2.28 13.08
C ALA A 37 10.35 -3.59 13.59
N SER A 38 9.35 -4.14 12.87
CA SER A 38 8.70 -5.41 13.24
C SER A 38 9.65 -6.61 13.17
N GLY A 39 10.67 -6.57 12.30
CA GLY A 39 11.55 -7.71 12.04
C GLY A 39 10.86 -8.91 11.37
N LEU A 40 9.62 -8.75 10.90
CA LEU A 40 8.82 -9.81 10.28
C LEU A 40 8.72 -9.59 8.75
N PRO A 41 8.42 -10.64 7.97
CA PRO A 41 7.89 -10.47 6.62
C PRO A 41 6.65 -9.56 6.67
N ALA A 42 6.66 -8.49 5.88
CA ALA A 42 5.67 -7.41 5.97
C ALA A 42 4.89 -7.20 4.67
N CYS A 43 3.60 -6.88 4.80
CA CYS A 43 2.74 -6.42 3.72
C CYS A 43 2.08 -5.10 4.10
N LEU A 44 2.43 -4.05 3.35
CA LEU A 44 1.73 -2.77 3.37
C LEU A 44 0.70 -2.77 2.24
N ASN A 45 -0.58 -2.81 2.60
CA ASN A 45 -1.68 -2.76 1.66
C ASN A 45 -2.03 -1.28 1.38
N VAL A 46 -1.56 -0.74 0.26
CA VAL A 46 -1.69 0.69 -0.06
C VAL A 46 -2.92 0.92 -0.95
N VAL A 47 -3.88 1.69 -0.45
CA VAL A 47 -5.02 2.12 -1.26
C VAL A 47 -4.54 3.15 -2.27
N THR A 48 -4.84 2.91 -3.55
CA THR A 48 -4.47 3.81 -4.65
C THR A 48 -5.72 4.39 -5.30
N SER A 49 -5.57 5.60 -5.87
CA SER A 49 -6.65 6.22 -6.63
C SER A 49 -6.95 5.42 -7.89
N SER A 50 -8.23 5.15 -8.14
CA SER A 50 -8.70 4.54 -9.38
C SER A 50 -8.58 5.47 -10.59
N GLU A 51 -8.35 6.76 -10.38
CA GLU A 51 -8.15 7.74 -11.47
C GLU A 51 -6.72 7.72 -12.01
N VAL A 52 -5.78 7.15 -11.26
CA VAL A 52 -4.35 7.12 -11.61
C VAL A 52 -3.99 5.72 -12.11
N PHE A 53 -4.02 5.52 -13.42
CA PHE A 53 -3.55 4.29 -14.05
C PHE A 53 -2.04 4.34 -14.30
N TYR A 54 -1.30 3.27 -14.00
CA TYR A 54 0.10 3.17 -14.42
C TYR A 54 0.19 2.96 -15.94
N GLY A 55 0.64 3.99 -16.67
CA GLY A 55 0.84 4.00 -18.13
C GLY A 55 1.40 5.34 -18.60
N ALA A 56 1.87 5.45 -19.86
CA ALA A 56 2.58 6.63 -20.37
C ALA A 56 1.87 8.00 -20.21
N ARG A 57 0.56 8.00 -19.92
CA ARG A 57 -0.24 9.20 -19.64
C ARG A 57 -0.23 9.68 -18.19
N SER A 58 0.08 8.84 -17.21
CA SER A 58 -0.09 9.22 -15.79
C SER A 58 0.99 10.14 -15.27
N TYR A 59 2.23 10.01 -15.74
CA TYR A 59 3.32 10.89 -15.30
C TYR A 59 3.10 12.36 -15.74
N LYS A 60 2.64 12.58 -16.99
CA LYS A 60 2.33 13.94 -17.49
C LYS A 60 1.13 14.60 -16.79
N ALA A 61 0.17 13.81 -16.30
CA ALA A 61 -1.00 14.33 -15.60
C ALA A 61 -0.68 14.73 -14.14
N TYR A 62 0.31 14.08 -13.53
CA TYR A 62 0.75 14.40 -12.17
C TYR A 62 1.61 15.68 -12.14
N GLU A 63 2.48 15.90 -13.13
CA GLU A 63 3.29 17.13 -13.23
C GLU A 63 2.47 18.38 -13.63
N ALA A 64 1.27 18.20 -14.18
CA ALA A 64 0.39 19.30 -14.59
C ALA A 64 -0.53 19.80 -13.44
N LYS A 65 -0.45 19.19 -12.26
CA LYS A 65 -1.12 19.62 -11.03
C LYS A 65 -0.12 20.20 -10.05
#